data_AF-A0A2T0XEG6-F1
#
_entry.id   AF-A0A2T0XEG6-F1
#
_cell.length_a   1.000
_cell.length_b   1.000
_cell.length_c   1.000
_cell.angle_alpha   90.00
_cell.angle_beta   90.00
_cell.angle_gamma   90.00
#
_symmetry.space_group_name_H-M   'P 1'
#
loop_
_entity.id
_entity.type
_entity.pdbx_description
1 polymer ?
#
loop_
_entity_poly.entity_id
_entity_poly.type
_entity_poly.pdbx_seq_one_letter_code
_entity_poly.pdbx_strand_id
1 'polypeptide(L)'
;MRINYLFISVLLLLIFSSGFGIATSDSSVHEILKTRKEEKDHASGKDSGAVRILAYNVHHCSGMDEEINYERIARVISELDADFVCLQELDSVTQRSVGVNQIEELANITEMHASFGGAINFQGGAYGVGILSGEEALQTANYPLPGNEARTFLVAEFSSFVVIPDL
;
A
#
# COMPACT_ATOMS: atom_id res chain seq x y z
N MET A 1 17.44 -14.71 16.23
CA MET A 1 16.85 -13.97 15.09
C MET A 1 16.19 -12.74 15.66
N ARG A 2 16.61 -11.52 15.28
CA ARG A 2 15.95 -10.28 15.72
C ARG A 2 14.81 -10.02 14.74
N ILE A 3 13.58 -10.09 15.21
CA ILE A 3 12.38 -9.75 14.43
C ILE A 3 12.10 -8.27 14.70
N ASN A 4 12.10 -7.45 13.65
CA ASN A 4 11.74 -6.04 13.77
C ASN A 4 10.23 -5.91 13.58
N TYR A 5 9.53 -5.35 14.57
CA TYR A 5 8.10 -5.08 14.50
C TYR A 5 7.87 -3.69 13.92
N LEU A 6 7.01 -3.58 12.90
CA LEU A 6 6.59 -2.28 12.34
C LEU A 6 5.06 -2.21 12.28
N PHE A 7 4.49 -1.36 13.12
CA PHE A 7 3.05 -1.09 13.17
C PHE A 7 2.76 0.17 12.35
N ILE A 8 1.98 0.06 11.28
CA ILE A 8 1.64 1.20 10.40
C ILE A 8 0.16 1.48 10.62
N SER A 9 -0.16 2.33 11.62
CA SER A 9 -1.50 2.91 11.75
C SER A 9 -1.51 4.31 11.16
N VAL A 10 -2.32 4.57 10.13
CA VAL A 10 -2.50 5.95 9.64
C VAL A 10 -3.52 6.68 10.53
N LEU A 11 -3.06 7.15 11.69
CA LEU A 11 -3.66 8.31 12.33
C LEU A 11 -2.87 9.53 11.86
N LEU A 12 -3.55 10.48 11.22
CA LEU A 12 -3.00 11.74 10.74
C LEU A 12 -2.19 12.45 11.86
N LEU A 13 -0.85 12.37 11.82
CA LEU A 13 0.03 13.24 12.60
C LEU A 13 1.40 13.41 11.93
N LEU A 14 1.65 14.63 11.47
CA LEU A 14 2.95 15.13 11.01
C LEU A 14 3.95 15.18 12.19
N ILE A 15 5.20 14.74 11.98
CA ILE A 15 6.45 15.53 12.07
C ILE A 15 7.72 14.63 12.14
N PHE A 16 8.58 14.87 11.14
CA PHE A 16 10.04 14.72 10.95
C PHE A 16 10.96 13.93 11.91
N SER A 17 11.71 12.98 11.33
CA SER A 17 13.19 13.01 11.29
C SER A 17 13.72 12.19 10.10
N SER A 18 14.79 12.68 9.45
CA SER A 18 15.59 12.12 8.35
C SER A 18 15.23 10.71 7.83
N GLY A 19 14.75 10.65 6.57
CA GLY A 19 14.83 9.45 5.73
C GLY A 19 13.53 8.71 5.39
N PHE A 20 12.36 9.19 5.84
CA PHE A 20 11.09 8.51 5.59
C PHE A 20 10.13 9.45 4.83
N GLY A 21 9.90 9.16 3.55
CA GLY A 21 8.89 9.85 2.73
C GLY A 21 7.61 9.04 2.72
N ILE A 22 6.51 9.60 3.23
CA ILE A 22 5.17 9.01 3.20
C ILE A 22 4.31 9.89 2.28
N ALA A 23 3.66 9.28 1.29
CA ALA A 23 2.79 9.94 0.31
C ALA A 23 1.33 9.52 0.55
N THR A 24 0.38 10.45 0.66
CA THR A 24 -0.99 10.15 1.15
C THR A 24 -2.14 10.62 0.24
N SER A 25 -1.89 11.18 -0.95
CA SER A 25 -2.93 11.52 -1.94
C SER A 25 -2.36 11.61 -3.35
N ASP A 26 -3.16 11.48 -4.41
CA ASP A 26 -2.71 11.57 -5.81
C ASP A 26 -1.94 12.88 -6.10
N SER A 27 -2.41 14.01 -5.52
CA SER A 27 -1.73 15.31 -5.63
C SER A 27 -0.42 15.38 -4.85
N SER A 28 -0.38 14.83 -3.64
CA SER A 28 0.83 14.76 -2.80
C SER A 28 1.84 13.77 -3.35
N VAL A 29 1.38 12.69 -3.97
CA VAL A 29 2.20 11.71 -4.70
C VAL A 29 2.87 12.40 -5.87
N HIS A 30 2.12 13.17 -6.68
CA HIS A 30 2.70 13.88 -7.81
C HIS A 30 3.75 14.92 -7.37
N GLU A 31 3.51 15.61 -6.25
CA GLU A 31 4.48 16.52 -5.65
C GLU A 31 5.72 15.79 -5.16
N ILE A 32 5.57 14.65 -4.46
CA ILE A 32 6.69 13.81 -4.01
C ILE A 32 7.47 13.26 -5.19
N LEU A 33 6.81 12.83 -6.27
CA LEU A 33 7.46 12.34 -7.48
C LEU A 33 8.21 13.47 -8.19
N LYS A 34 7.66 14.69 -8.21
CA LYS A 34 8.33 15.87 -8.77
C LYS A 34 9.56 16.25 -7.94
N THR A 35 9.43 16.36 -6.62
CA THR A 35 10.55 16.59 -5.70
C THR A 35 11.60 15.49 -5.81
N ARG A 36 11.18 14.22 -5.89
CA ARG A 36 12.08 13.08 -6.12
C ARG A 36 12.82 13.20 -7.45
N LYS A 37 12.16 13.62 -8.53
CA LYS A 37 12.82 13.80 -9.82
C LYS A 37 13.89 14.89 -9.75
N GLU A 38 13.60 15.99 -9.07
CA GLU A 38 14.54 17.09 -8.80
C GLU A 38 15.69 16.67 -7.85
N GLU A 39 15.42 15.82 -6.85
CA GLU A 39 16.42 15.25 -5.94
C GLU A 39 17.29 14.17 -6.60
N LYS A 40 16.72 13.33 -7.49
CA LYS A 40 17.43 12.27 -8.23
C LYS A 40 18.47 12.85 -9.18
N ASP A 41 18.26 14.09 -9.62
CA ASP A 41 19.22 14.85 -10.41
C ASP A 41 20.43 15.33 -9.58
N HIS A 42 20.39 15.26 -8.23
CA HIS A 42 21.46 15.74 -7.34
C HIS A 42 21.91 14.81 -6.19
N ALA A 43 21.23 13.70 -5.86
CA ALA A 43 21.75 12.69 -4.91
C ALA A 43 21.13 11.28 -5.03
N SER A 44 21.97 10.30 -4.67
CA SER A 44 21.91 8.81 -4.69
C SER A 44 20.55 8.11 -4.65
N GLY A 45 20.45 7.00 -5.41
CA GLY A 45 19.42 5.97 -5.26
C GLY A 45 19.39 5.38 -3.84
N LYS A 46 18.37 4.54 -3.58
CA LYS A 46 18.09 3.90 -2.28
C LYS A 46 19.37 3.38 -1.61
N ASP A 47 19.62 3.82 -0.37
CA ASP A 47 20.80 3.42 0.39
C ASP A 47 20.89 1.90 0.50
N SER A 48 22.10 1.36 0.41
CA SER A 48 22.34 -0.08 0.53
C SER A 48 21.84 -0.59 1.90
N GLY A 49 20.87 -1.51 1.86
CA GLY A 49 20.25 -2.08 3.05
C GLY A 49 19.09 -1.26 3.63
N ALA A 50 18.71 -0.13 3.03
CA ALA A 50 17.49 0.58 3.41
C ALA A 50 16.25 -0.15 2.87
N VAL A 51 15.23 -0.24 3.71
CA VAL A 51 13.90 -0.73 3.31
C VAL A 51 12.97 0.46 3.10
N ARG A 52 12.23 0.44 2.00
CA ARG A 52 11.27 1.47 1.64
C ARG A 52 9.87 0.90 1.68
N ILE A 53 9.00 1.63 2.38
CA ILE A 53 7.61 1.24 2.57
C ILE A 53 6.74 2.38 2.06
N LEU A 54 5.78 2.03 1.22
CA LEU A 54 4.75 2.92 0.73
C LEU A 54 3.45 2.59 1.45
N ALA A 55 2.82 3.57 2.10
CA ALA A 55 1.43 3.46 2.54
C ALA A 55 0.58 4.34 1.62
N TYR A 56 -0.37 3.75 0.91
CA TYR A 56 -1.13 4.44 -0.12
C TYR A 56 -2.60 4.06 -0.08
N ASN A 57 -3.45 5.05 0.21
CA ASN A 57 -4.89 4.94 -0.01
C ASN A 57 -5.18 5.16 -1.50
N VAL A 58 -5.54 4.09 -2.21
CA VAL A 58 -5.72 4.12 -3.66
C VAL A 58 -7.12 4.50 -4.09
N HIS A 59 -8.03 4.76 -3.15
CA HIS A 59 -9.41 5.14 -3.42
C HIS A 59 -10.05 4.22 -4.48
N HIS A 60 -10.07 2.91 -4.23
CA HIS A 60 -10.52 1.87 -5.18
C HIS A 60 -9.91 1.99 -6.59
N CYS A 61 -8.64 2.42 -6.66
CA CYS A 61 -7.87 2.70 -7.87
C CYS A 61 -8.46 3.79 -8.78
N SER A 62 -9.37 4.61 -8.25
CA SER A 62 -10.00 5.72 -8.96
C SER A 62 -9.26 7.03 -8.68
N GLY A 63 -9.02 7.82 -9.72
CA GLY A 63 -8.39 9.14 -9.60
C GLY A 63 -9.39 10.26 -9.36
N MET A 64 -8.89 11.51 -9.33
CA MET A 64 -9.75 12.70 -9.32
C MET A 64 -10.58 12.87 -10.60
N ASP A 65 -10.25 12.12 -11.65
CA ASP A 65 -11.00 11.98 -12.90
C ASP A 65 -12.16 10.97 -12.79
N GLU A 66 -12.33 10.33 -11.62
CA GLU A 66 -13.30 9.26 -11.36
C GLU A 66 -13.06 8.00 -12.22
N GLU A 67 -11.90 7.88 -12.86
CA GLU A 67 -11.54 6.74 -13.70
C GLU A 67 -10.68 5.73 -12.92
N ILE A 68 -11.08 4.46 -12.95
CA ILE A 68 -10.25 3.36 -12.43
C ILE A 68 -9.06 3.16 -13.36
N ASN A 69 -7.84 3.33 -12.82
CA ASN A 69 -6.61 3.23 -13.59
C ASN A 69 -5.51 2.55 -12.78
N TYR A 70 -5.32 1.25 -13.00
CA TYR A 70 -4.30 0.45 -12.29
C TYR A 70 -2.87 0.83 -12.68
N GLU A 71 -2.64 1.21 -13.94
CA GLU A 71 -1.34 1.65 -14.45
C GLU A 71 -0.85 2.94 -13.76
N ARG A 72 -1.77 3.84 -13.42
CA ARG A 72 -1.46 5.04 -12.63
C ARG A 72 -0.91 4.66 -11.26
N ILE A 73 -1.57 3.75 -10.56
CA ILE A 73 -1.16 3.28 -9.23
C ILE A 73 0.16 2.50 -9.32
N ALA A 74 0.28 1.57 -10.26
CA ALA A 74 1.48 0.78 -10.48
C ALA A 74 2.69 1.67 -10.79
N ARG A 75 2.52 2.70 -11.62
CA ARG A 75 3.58 3.67 -11.91
C ARG A 75 4.08 4.37 -10.65
N VAL A 76 3.18 4.80 -9.78
CA VAL A 76 3.54 5.42 -8.49
C VAL A 76 4.39 4.45 -7.65
N ILE A 77 3.94 3.19 -7.55
CA ILE A 77 4.66 2.14 -6.82
C ILE A 77 6.08 1.95 -7.38
N SER A 78 6.20 1.78 -8.69
CA SER A 78 7.48 1.54 -9.36
C SER A 78 8.43 2.74 -9.29
N GLU A 79 7.92 3.98 -9.48
CA GLU A 79 8.72 5.19 -9.39
C GLU A 79 9.25 5.45 -7.98
N LEU A 80 8.47 5.04 -6.96
CA LEU A 80 8.87 5.13 -5.58
C LEU A 80 9.83 4.00 -5.16
N ASP A 81 9.98 2.92 -5.94
CA ASP A 81 10.92 1.82 -5.68
C ASP A 81 10.77 1.27 -4.24
N ALA A 82 9.52 0.95 -3.89
CA ALA A 82 9.12 0.43 -2.58
C ALA A 82 9.31 -1.09 -2.50
N ASP A 83 9.79 -1.59 -1.35
CA ASP A 83 9.88 -3.04 -1.09
C ASP A 83 8.54 -3.61 -0.62
N PHE A 84 7.82 -2.80 0.17
CA PHE A 84 6.50 -3.13 0.71
C PHE A 84 5.54 -1.98 0.42
N VAL A 85 4.35 -2.32 -0.09
CA VAL A 85 3.29 -1.36 -0.40
C VAL A 85 2.05 -1.74 0.39
N CYS A 86 1.67 -0.92 1.36
CA CYS A 86 0.45 -1.01 2.13
C CYS A 86 -0.66 -0.23 1.42
N LEU A 87 -1.64 -0.93 0.87
CA LEU A 87 -2.75 -0.36 0.11
C LEU A 87 -4.02 -0.32 0.96
N GLN A 88 -4.68 0.83 0.99
CA GLN A 88 -5.99 1.01 1.62
C GLN A 88 -7.06 1.27 0.57
N GLU A 89 -8.31 0.98 0.94
CA GLU A 89 -9.51 1.19 0.11
C GLU A 89 -9.55 0.35 -1.17
N LEU A 90 -9.12 -0.91 -1.08
CA LEU A 90 -9.16 -1.84 -2.21
C LEU A 90 -10.52 -2.53 -2.32
N ASP A 91 -10.99 -2.68 -3.56
CA ASP A 91 -12.06 -3.60 -3.92
C ASP A 91 -11.51 -4.97 -4.32
N SER A 92 -12.13 -6.02 -3.80
CA SER A 92 -11.92 -7.39 -4.25
C SER A 92 -13.23 -7.94 -4.80
N VAL A 93 -13.28 -8.11 -6.12
CA VAL A 93 -14.39 -8.73 -6.87
C VAL A 93 -15.78 -8.13 -6.58
N THR A 94 -15.85 -6.81 -6.38
CA THR A 94 -17.09 -6.08 -6.11
C THR A 94 -17.81 -5.71 -7.41
N GLN A 95 -19.09 -5.33 -7.35
CA GLN A 95 -19.77 -4.77 -8.52
C GLN A 95 -19.16 -3.44 -8.97
N ARG A 96 -18.70 -2.59 -8.03
CA ARG A 96 -18.00 -1.32 -8.30
C ARG A 96 -16.73 -1.54 -9.12
N SER A 97 -15.98 -2.60 -8.83
CA SER A 97 -14.80 -3.00 -9.61
C SER A 97 -15.13 -3.86 -10.83
N VAL A 98 -16.42 -4.06 -11.17
CA VAL A 98 -16.88 -4.92 -12.28
C VAL A 98 -16.33 -6.34 -12.17
N GLY A 99 -16.21 -6.85 -10.93
CA GLY A 99 -15.70 -8.18 -10.63
C GLY A 99 -14.17 -8.29 -10.63
N VAL A 100 -13.44 -7.18 -10.74
CA VAL A 100 -11.97 -7.18 -10.69
C VAL A 100 -11.46 -7.29 -9.24
N ASN A 101 -10.43 -8.11 -9.02
CA ASN A 101 -9.67 -8.14 -7.78
C ASN A 101 -8.51 -7.14 -7.88
N GLN A 102 -8.66 -5.95 -7.31
CA GLN A 102 -7.77 -4.83 -7.60
C GLN A 102 -6.33 -5.07 -7.15
N ILE A 103 -6.12 -5.73 -6.01
CA ILE A 103 -4.74 -6.00 -5.55
C ILE A 103 -4.02 -7.02 -6.42
N GLU A 104 -4.74 -7.99 -6.98
CA GLU A 104 -4.16 -8.96 -7.91
C GLU A 104 -3.80 -8.30 -9.24
N GLU A 105 -4.62 -7.37 -9.75
CA GLU A 105 -4.27 -6.59 -10.93
C GLU A 105 -3.02 -5.72 -10.69
N LEU A 106 -2.94 -5.06 -9.53
CA LEU A 106 -1.76 -4.27 -9.17
C LEU A 106 -0.52 -5.16 -9.01
N ALA A 107 -0.65 -6.33 -8.40
CA ALA A 107 0.42 -7.33 -8.28
C ALA A 107 0.93 -7.77 -9.66
N ASN A 108 0.02 -8.05 -10.60
CA ASN A 108 0.38 -8.44 -11.96
C ASN A 108 1.18 -7.35 -12.69
N ILE A 109 0.76 -6.08 -12.58
CA ILE A 109 1.42 -4.96 -13.26
C ILE A 109 2.77 -4.62 -12.61
N THR A 110 2.85 -4.70 -11.28
CA THR A 110 4.06 -4.36 -10.52
C THR A 110 5.05 -5.52 -10.38
N GLU A 111 4.68 -6.72 -10.82
CA GLU A 111 5.43 -7.97 -10.61
C GLU A 111 5.71 -8.26 -9.12
N MET A 112 4.75 -7.92 -8.26
CA MET A 112 4.82 -8.12 -6.80
C MET A 112 3.86 -9.21 -6.34
N HIS A 113 4.07 -9.75 -5.14
CA HIS A 113 3.16 -10.66 -4.48
C HIS A 113 2.06 -9.89 -3.73
N ALA A 114 0.82 -10.37 -3.82
CA ALA A 114 -0.33 -9.79 -3.13
C ALA A 114 -0.65 -10.50 -1.81
N SER A 115 -1.15 -9.74 -0.85
CA SER A 115 -1.86 -10.23 0.33
C SER A 115 -3.04 -9.31 0.64
N PHE A 116 -4.24 -9.87 0.81
CA PHE A 116 -5.47 -9.09 1.03
C PHE A 116 -6.10 -9.36 2.38
N GLY A 117 -6.57 -8.30 3.03
CA GLY A 117 -7.33 -8.33 4.28
C GLY A 117 -8.65 -7.58 4.13
N GLY A 118 -9.75 -8.31 3.97
CA GLY A 118 -11.09 -7.71 3.87
C GLY A 118 -11.56 -7.14 5.21
N ALA A 119 -12.03 -5.89 5.20
CA ALA A 119 -12.65 -5.24 6.36
C ALA A 119 -14.17 -5.48 6.39
N ILE A 120 -14.82 -5.46 5.21
CA ILE A 120 -16.25 -5.70 5.05
C ILE A 120 -16.56 -6.50 3.79
N ASN A 121 -17.71 -7.19 3.80
CA ASN A 121 -18.34 -7.65 2.58
C ASN A 121 -18.99 -6.45 1.88
N PHE A 122 -18.70 -6.24 0.59
CA PHE A 122 -19.17 -5.08 -0.16
C PHE A 122 -19.57 -5.46 -1.59
N GLN A 123 -20.82 -5.16 -1.96
CA GLN A 123 -21.36 -5.36 -3.31
C GLN A 123 -21.06 -6.74 -3.95
N GLY A 124 -21.20 -7.83 -3.18
CA GLY A 124 -20.94 -9.20 -3.65
C GLY A 124 -19.47 -9.65 -3.59
N GLY A 125 -18.55 -8.73 -3.28
CA GLY A 125 -17.15 -9.00 -2.99
C GLY A 125 -16.75 -8.50 -1.61
N ALA A 126 -15.53 -8.00 -1.48
CA ALA A 126 -14.99 -7.45 -0.24
C ALA A 126 -14.31 -6.09 -0.47
N TYR A 127 -14.27 -5.28 0.58
CA TYR A 127 -13.53 -4.03 0.63
C TYR A 127 -12.56 -4.07 1.82
N GLY A 128 -11.32 -3.61 1.63
CA GLY A 128 -10.30 -3.75 2.67
C GLY A 128 -8.93 -3.18 2.34
N VAL A 129 -7.93 -3.77 2.99
CA VAL A 129 -6.50 -3.45 2.84
C VAL A 129 -5.77 -4.53 2.07
N GLY A 130 -4.57 -4.22 1.63
CA GLY A 130 -3.63 -5.25 1.25
C GLY A 130 -2.18 -4.80 1.20
N ILE A 131 -1.31 -5.77 0.92
CA ILE A 131 0.12 -5.61 0.86
C ILE A 131 0.59 -6.10 -0.50
N LEU A 132 1.42 -5.30 -1.19
CA LEU A 132 2.28 -5.78 -2.26
C LEU A 132 3.71 -5.88 -1.74
N SER A 133 4.40 -6.97 -2.05
CA SER A 133 5.78 -7.21 -1.63
C SER A 133 6.61 -7.94 -2.70
N GLY A 134 7.92 -7.69 -2.73
CA GLY A 134 8.84 -8.39 -3.63
C GLY A 134 9.09 -9.87 -3.26
N GLU A 135 8.69 -10.28 -2.05
CA GLU A 135 8.71 -11.68 -1.58
C GLU A 135 7.29 -12.10 -1.16
N GLU A 136 7.00 -13.40 -1.23
CA GLU A 136 5.74 -13.96 -0.73
C GLU A 136 5.71 -13.94 0.80
N ALA A 137 4.57 -13.57 1.39
CA ALA A 137 4.41 -13.61 2.83
C ALA A 137 4.48 -15.06 3.34
N LEU A 138 5.24 -15.29 4.41
CA LEU A 138 5.35 -16.58 5.08
C LEU A 138 4.03 -16.97 5.77
N GLN A 139 3.34 -15.97 6.31
CA GLN A 139 2.05 -16.11 6.95
C GLN A 139 1.27 -14.80 6.84
N THR A 140 -0.05 -14.92 6.67
CA THR A 140 -0.96 -13.78 6.78
C THR A 140 -2.07 -14.05 7.77
N ALA A 141 -2.55 -13.00 8.44
CA ALA A 141 -3.70 -13.06 9.34
C ALA A 141 -4.47 -11.73 9.30
N ASN A 142 -5.79 -11.80 9.24
CA ASN A 142 -6.65 -10.61 9.16
C ASN A 142 -7.49 -10.52 10.44
N TYR A 143 -7.45 -9.37 11.10
CA TYR A 143 -8.10 -9.16 12.40
C TYR A 143 -9.00 -7.92 12.39
N PRO A 144 -10.30 -8.09 12.70
CA PRO A 144 -11.20 -6.95 12.79
C PRO A 144 -10.82 -6.05 13.97
N LEU A 145 -10.91 -4.74 13.76
CA LEU A 145 -10.70 -3.73 14.79
C LEU A 145 -12.02 -3.39 15.50
N PRO A 146 -11.99 -3.11 16.81
CA PRO A 146 -13.17 -2.66 17.54
C PRO A 146 -13.55 -1.24 17.12
N GLY A 147 -14.84 -0.98 16.91
CA GLY A 147 -15.33 0.34 16.54
C GLY A 147 -16.75 0.31 15.97
N ASN A 148 -17.31 1.50 15.75
CA ASN A 148 -18.60 1.65 15.06
C ASN A 148 -18.43 1.57 13.53
N GLU A 149 -17.24 1.89 13.04
CA GLU A 149 -16.84 1.70 11.64
C GLU A 149 -16.13 0.34 11.53
N ALA A 150 -16.48 -0.43 10.51
CA ALA A 150 -15.88 -1.73 10.28
C ALA A 150 -14.47 -1.54 9.70
N ARG A 151 -13.49 -1.95 10.50
CA ARG A 151 -12.07 -1.75 10.27
C ARG A 151 -11.30 -3.06 10.46
N THR A 152 -10.13 -3.18 9.86
CA THR A 152 -9.30 -4.38 9.99
C THR A 152 -7.82 -4.02 9.98
N PHE A 153 -6.98 -4.87 10.57
CA PHE A 153 -5.57 -4.90 10.23
C PHE A 153 -5.20 -6.24 9.60
N LEU A 154 -4.37 -6.18 8.57
CA LEU A 154 -3.75 -7.35 7.96
C LEU A 154 -2.35 -7.49 8.54
N VAL A 155 -2.01 -8.64 9.09
CA VAL A 155 -0.65 -9.01 9.46
C VAL A 155 -0.07 -9.85 8.34
N ALA A 156 1.10 -9.47 7.83
CA ALA A 156 1.91 -10.32 6.97
C ALA A 156 3.31 -10.48 7.54
N GLU A 157 3.71 -11.73 7.76
CA GLU A 157 5.05 -12.09 8.22
C GLU A 157 5.96 -12.40 7.02
N PHE A 158 7.14 -11.83 7.03
CA PHE A 158 8.19 -12.03 6.04
C PHE A 158 9.48 -12.52 6.70
N SER A 159 10.49 -12.86 5.90
CA SER A 159 11.76 -13.39 6.39
C SER A 159 12.45 -12.47 7.41
N SER A 160 12.32 -11.15 7.23
CA SER A 160 13.00 -10.13 8.04
C SER A 160 12.06 -9.12 8.71
N PHE A 161 10.78 -9.09 8.32
CA PHE A 161 9.84 -8.04 8.70
C PHE A 161 8.45 -8.61 9.01
N VAL A 162 7.69 -7.90 9.85
CA VAL A 162 6.25 -8.08 9.95
C VAL A 162 5.63 -6.74 9.54
N VAL A 163 4.75 -6.77 8.54
CA VAL A 163 4.08 -5.59 7.98
C VAL A 163 2.61 -5.65 8.35
N ILE A 164 2.12 -4.55 8.95
CA ILE A 164 0.76 -4.50 9.51
C ILE A 164 0.06 -3.21 9.07
N PRO A 165 -0.58 -3.18 7.88
CA PRO A 165 -1.49 -2.10 7.51
C PRO A 165 -2.86 -2.27 8.15
N ASP A 166 -3.51 -1.13 8.42
CA ASP A 166 -4.89 -1.02 8.85
C ASP A 166 -5.74 -0.17 7.88
N LEU A 167 -7.06 -0.36 7.97
CA LEU A 167 -8.13 0.47 7.41
C LEU A 167 -9.16 0.73 8.50
#